data_AF-A0A7G1IGK3-F1
#
_entry.id   AF-A0A7G1IGK3-F1
#
_cell.length_a   1.000
_cell.length_b   1.000
_cell.length_c   1.000
_cell.angle_alpha   90.00
_cell.angle_beta   90.00
_cell.angle_gamma   90.00
#
_symmetry.space_group_name_H-M   'P 1'
#
loop_
_entity.id
_entity.type
_entity.pdbx_description
1 polymer ?
#
loop_
_entity_poly.entity_id
_entity_poly.type
_entity_poly.pdbx_seq_one_letter_code
_entity_poly.pdbx_strand_id
1 'polypeptide(L)'
;MNHVVTGEISTIVDSLIGHTTVLPFGAPYTRFNGRLGPERAVAAGSWPKIRIQAVQHAAEVTGNDVVTAMVAGALRRWLLDRGELPKQSLVAACPITVRGHDHAGADDEHGNMFGLWLCPLGTDVDDPVARLDRIHRSMSEGKQWVGKRGSAASLLTVAGSIAATVVFPLLPFSPKIRTGYNVPISHVPGPRAARFWNGARVDEIYPVSTVYDGQALNVTTCSYADQIGFGYVAGREIVPDIEKLIPLTEQCLTELEAALGVGI
;
A
#
# COMPACT_ATOMS: atom_id res chain seq x y z
N MET A 1 14.76 20.93 -16.73
CA MET A 1 14.11 21.79 -15.72
C MET A 1 12.66 22.11 -16.08
N ASN A 2 12.36 22.53 -17.32
CA ASN A 2 10.97 22.87 -17.72
C ASN A 2 9.97 21.71 -17.60
N HIS A 3 10.33 20.47 -17.92
CA HIS A 3 9.42 19.32 -17.78
C HIS A 3 9.08 18.92 -16.34
N VAL A 4 9.95 19.24 -15.37
CA VAL A 4 9.77 18.89 -13.94
C VAL A 4 8.70 19.79 -13.33
N VAL A 5 8.81 21.09 -13.59
CA VAL A 5 7.84 22.10 -13.15
C VAL A 5 6.46 21.84 -13.75
N THR A 6 6.38 21.40 -15.01
CA THR A 6 5.10 21.05 -15.65
C THR A 6 4.46 19.80 -15.04
N GLY A 7 5.25 18.80 -14.63
CA GLY A 7 4.74 17.59 -13.98
C GLY A 7 4.14 17.87 -12.59
N GLU A 8 4.80 18.69 -11.78
CA GLU A 8 4.29 19.12 -10.48
C GLU A 8 3.05 20.01 -10.63
N ILE A 9 3.03 20.93 -11.60
CA ILE A 9 1.85 21.79 -11.88
C ILE A 9 0.67 20.97 -12.38
N SER A 10 0.86 19.99 -13.28
CA SER A 10 -0.23 19.09 -13.70
C SER A 10 -0.74 18.25 -12.53
N THR A 11 0.14 17.77 -11.65
CA THR A 11 -0.26 17.02 -10.45
C THR A 11 -1.04 17.91 -9.48
N ILE A 12 -0.67 19.18 -9.34
CA ILE A 12 -1.41 20.18 -8.56
C ILE A 12 -2.79 20.46 -9.18
N VAL A 13 -2.86 20.63 -10.50
CA VAL A 13 -4.12 20.88 -11.23
C VAL A 13 -5.03 19.64 -11.21
N ASP A 14 -4.48 18.45 -11.40
CA ASP A 14 -5.21 17.17 -11.31
C ASP A 14 -5.65 16.89 -9.87
N SER A 15 -4.89 17.30 -8.85
CA SER A 15 -5.30 17.27 -7.44
C SER A 15 -6.40 18.29 -7.10
N LEU A 16 -6.52 19.38 -7.88
CA LEU A 16 -7.57 20.39 -7.73
C LEU A 16 -8.85 20.01 -8.49
N ILE A 17 -8.73 19.22 -9.57
CA ILE A 17 -9.83 18.81 -10.45
C ILE A 17 -10.32 17.39 -10.12
N GLY A 18 -9.48 16.54 -9.51
CA GLY A 18 -9.78 15.18 -9.08
C GLY A 18 -9.34 14.91 -7.63
N HIS A 19 -10.22 14.33 -6.82
CA HIS A 19 -10.03 14.11 -5.37
C HIS A 19 -9.01 13.02 -4.98
N THR A 20 -8.16 12.59 -5.91
CA THR A 20 -7.54 11.25 -5.88
C THR A 20 -6.02 11.28 -6.04
N THR A 21 -5.45 12.44 -6.38
CA THR A 21 -3.99 12.66 -6.41
C THR A 21 -3.51 13.35 -5.12
N VAL A 22 -2.51 12.79 -4.45
CA VAL A 22 -1.89 13.40 -3.24
C VAL A 22 -0.79 14.36 -3.65
N LEU A 23 -0.88 15.61 -3.22
CA LEU A 23 0.20 16.60 -3.38
C LEU A 23 1.52 16.09 -2.74
N PRO A 24 2.69 16.48 -3.27
CA PRO A 24 3.95 16.30 -2.55
C PRO A 24 3.81 16.83 -1.12
N PHE A 25 4.29 16.06 -0.13
CA PHE A 25 4.14 16.38 1.30
C PHE A 25 2.68 16.45 1.81
N GLY A 26 1.76 15.76 1.13
CA GLY A 26 0.34 15.73 1.50
C GLY A 26 -0.02 14.75 2.61
N ALA A 27 0.88 13.81 2.97
CA ALA A 27 0.59 12.80 3.98
C ALA A 27 0.66 13.38 5.40
N PRO A 28 -0.29 13.05 6.28
CA PRO A 28 -0.23 13.46 7.68
C PRO A 28 0.98 12.81 8.36
N TYR A 29 1.63 13.51 9.30
CA TYR A 29 2.64 12.86 10.13
C TYR A 29 1.98 11.84 11.05
N THR A 30 2.51 10.62 11.08
CA THR A 30 2.16 9.61 12.07
C THR A 30 3.42 8.98 12.65
N ARG A 31 3.27 8.14 13.67
CA ARG A 31 4.40 7.37 14.21
C ARG A 31 5.07 6.45 13.19
N PHE A 32 4.38 6.07 12.10
CA PHE A 32 4.98 5.29 11.01
C PHE A 32 6.08 6.05 10.28
N ASN A 33 6.14 7.38 10.45
CA ASN A 33 7.20 8.24 9.94
C ASN A 33 8.30 8.55 10.96
N GLY A 34 8.27 7.88 12.12
CA GLY A 34 9.27 8.03 13.17
C GLY A 34 10.60 7.35 12.84
N ARG A 35 11.57 7.55 13.75
CA ARG A 35 12.84 6.82 13.73
C ARG A 35 12.65 5.44 14.33
N LEU A 36 13.41 4.48 13.83
CA LEU A 36 13.39 3.12 14.31
C LEU A 36 14.24 2.97 15.57
N GLY A 37 13.76 2.16 16.52
CA GLY A 37 14.59 1.58 17.57
C GLY A 37 15.50 0.47 17.03
N PRO A 38 16.25 -0.23 17.90
CA PRO A 38 17.13 -1.32 17.49
C PRO A 38 16.37 -2.56 17.02
N GLU A 39 15.13 -2.74 17.47
CA GLU A 39 14.36 -3.97 17.23
C GLU A 39 13.40 -3.87 16.05
N ARG A 40 13.17 -5.01 15.40
CA ARG A 40 12.17 -5.19 14.34
C ARG A 40 11.12 -6.19 14.79
N ALA A 41 9.89 -5.96 14.38
CA ALA A 41 8.74 -6.81 14.66
C ALA A 41 8.14 -7.25 13.32
N VAL A 42 7.73 -8.51 13.25
CA VAL A 42 7.08 -9.10 12.07
C VAL A 42 5.81 -9.79 12.52
N ALA A 43 4.72 -9.57 11.78
CA ALA A 43 3.50 -10.35 11.88
C ALA A 43 3.07 -10.76 10.48
N ALA A 44 2.55 -11.98 10.35
CA ALA A 44 2.09 -12.49 9.08
C ALA A 44 0.82 -13.32 9.25
N GLY A 45 0.04 -13.40 8.19
CA GLY A 45 -1.19 -14.20 8.12
C GLY A 45 -1.63 -14.35 6.67
N SER A 46 -2.43 -15.36 6.38
CA SER A 46 -2.98 -15.61 5.04
C SER A 46 -4.49 -15.60 5.02
N TRP A 47 -5.03 -15.19 3.87
CA TRP A 47 -6.45 -15.19 3.61
C TRP A 47 -6.77 -16.01 2.35
N PRO A 48 -7.88 -16.78 2.36
CA PRO A 48 -8.35 -17.45 1.16
C PRO A 48 -8.61 -16.44 0.06
N LYS A 49 -8.00 -16.66 -1.09
CA LYS A 49 -8.16 -15.82 -2.27
C LYS A 49 -9.62 -15.72 -2.69
N ILE A 50 -10.40 -16.77 -2.48
CA ILE A 50 -11.82 -16.81 -2.82
C ILE A 50 -12.65 -15.76 -2.06
N ARG A 51 -12.33 -15.49 -0.79
CA ARG A 51 -13.01 -14.44 0.00
C ARG A 51 -12.71 -13.05 -0.55
N ILE A 52 -11.44 -12.80 -0.87
CA ILE A 52 -11.00 -11.54 -1.50
C ILE A 52 -11.64 -11.38 -2.89
N GLN A 53 -11.77 -12.46 -3.66
CA GLN A 53 -12.45 -12.45 -4.95
C GLN A 53 -13.95 -12.19 -4.82
N ALA A 54 -14.61 -12.70 -3.79
CA ALA A 54 -16.03 -12.42 -3.55
C ALA A 54 -16.28 -10.92 -3.37
N VAL A 55 -15.48 -10.25 -2.53
CA VAL A 55 -15.51 -8.78 -2.36
C VAL A 55 -15.14 -8.08 -3.66
N GLN A 56 -14.10 -8.54 -4.35
CA GLN A 56 -13.66 -7.98 -5.64
C GLN A 56 -14.81 -7.95 -6.66
N HIS A 57 -15.54 -9.06 -6.79
CA HIS A 57 -16.64 -9.18 -7.74
C HIS A 57 -17.86 -8.36 -7.32
N ALA A 58 -18.21 -8.35 -6.03
CA ALA A 58 -19.36 -7.61 -5.53
C ALA A 58 -19.19 -6.09 -5.64
N ALA A 59 -17.97 -5.58 -5.46
CA ALA A 59 -17.66 -4.16 -5.54
C ALA A 59 -17.15 -3.72 -6.93
N GLU A 60 -17.01 -4.64 -7.88
CA GLU A 60 -16.46 -4.37 -9.23
C GLU A 60 -15.05 -3.72 -9.24
N VAL A 61 -14.22 -4.05 -8.25
CA VAL A 61 -12.86 -3.53 -8.08
C VAL A 61 -11.78 -4.55 -8.45
N THR A 62 -10.49 -4.26 -8.21
CA THR A 62 -9.41 -5.26 -8.35
C THR A 62 -9.07 -5.90 -7.00
N GLY A 63 -8.55 -7.13 -7.01
CA GLY A 63 -8.15 -7.81 -5.78
C GLY A 63 -7.07 -7.05 -4.98
N ASN A 64 -6.18 -6.33 -5.66
CA ASN A 64 -5.22 -5.46 -4.98
C ASN A 64 -5.92 -4.32 -4.24
N ASP A 65 -7.00 -3.75 -4.79
CA ASP A 65 -7.77 -2.69 -4.12
C ASP A 65 -8.41 -3.22 -2.82
N VAL A 66 -8.95 -4.45 -2.85
CA VAL A 66 -9.48 -5.13 -1.67
C VAL A 66 -8.41 -5.35 -0.61
N VAL A 67 -7.25 -5.90 -1.01
CA VAL A 67 -6.11 -6.11 -0.10
C VAL A 67 -5.63 -4.78 0.50
N THR A 68 -5.50 -3.73 -0.31
CA THR A 68 -5.15 -2.38 0.18
C THR A 68 -6.21 -1.83 1.14
N ALA A 69 -7.50 -2.06 0.88
CA ALA A 69 -8.59 -1.63 1.76
C ALA A 69 -8.61 -2.38 3.10
N MET A 70 -8.26 -3.68 3.11
CA MET A 70 -8.06 -4.45 4.34
C MET A 70 -6.94 -3.85 5.19
N VAL A 71 -5.78 -3.54 4.58
CA VAL A 71 -4.67 -2.87 5.27
C VAL A 71 -5.08 -1.49 5.78
N ALA A 72 -5.77 -0.70 4.95
CA ALA A 72 -6.25 0.63 5.33
C ALA A 72 -7.19 0.59 6.54
N GLY A 73 -8.14 -0.35 6.56
CA GLY A 73 -9.03 -0.56 7.70
C GLY A 73 -8.27 -0.99 8.96
N ALA A 74 -7.32 -1.91 8.83
CA ALA A 74 -6.52 -2.38 9.96
C ALA A 74 -5.70 -1.25 10.58
N LEU A 75 -5.05 -0.42 9.75
CA LEU A 75 -4.28 0.74 10.23
C LEU A 75 -5.20 1.83 10.81
N ARG A 76 -6.38 2.06 10.21
CA ARG A 76 -7.38 2.98 10.78
C ARG A 76 -7.75 2.57 12.19
N ARG A 77 -8.15 1.31 12.39
CA ARG A 77 -8.53 0.77 13.71
C ARG A 77 -7.38 0.83 14.71
N TRP A 78 -6.19 0.38 14.29
CA TRP A 78 -5.01 0.36 15.15
C TRP A 78 -4.62 1.76 15.66
N LEU A 79 -4.71 2.79 14.81
CA LEU A 79 -4.48 4.19 15.19
C LEU A 79 -5.64 4.78 16.01
N LEU A 80 -6.88 4.42 15.68
CA LEU A 80 -8.08 4.90 16.39
C LEU A 80 -8.09 4.41 17.84
N ASP A 81 -7.76 3.13 18.07
CA ASP A 81 -7.64 2.53 19.42
C ASP A 81 -6.62 3.24 20.32
N ARG A 82 -5.71 4.02 19.72
CA ARG A 82 -4.67 4.79 20.41
C ARG A 82 -4.98 6.28 20.51
N GLY A 83 -6.09 6.75 19.92
CA GLY A 83 -6.36 8.17 19.79
C GLY A 83 -5.36 8.90 18.87
N GLU A 84 -4.73 8.18 17.94
CA GLU A 84 -3.68 8.70 17.06
C GLU A 84 -4.09 8.77 15.59
N LEU A 85 -5.34 8.46 15.27
CA LEU A 85 -5.85 8.57 13.91
C LEU A 85 -5.86 10.04 13.46
N PRO A 86 -5.10 10.43 12.43
CA PRO A 86 -5.15 11.79 11.92
C PRO A 86 -6.50 12.13 11.28
N LYS A 87 -6.85 13.42 11.25
CA LYS A 87 -8.06 13.92 10.56
C LYS A 87 -8.00 13.73 9.03
N GLN A 88 -6.80 13.57 8.48
CA GLN A 88 -6.56 13.37 7.05
C GLN A 88 -6.25 11.89 6.82
N SER A 89 -6.64 11.37 5.65
CA SER A 89 -6.27 10.02 5.24
C SER A 89 -4.75 9.78 5.31
N LEU A 90 -4.35 8.59 5.77
CA LEU A 90 -3.02 8.06 5.50
C LEU A 90 -2.81 7.92 3.99
N VAL A 91 -1.55 7.94 3.58
CA VAL A 91 -1.13 7.80 2.19
C VAL A 91 -0.21 6.59 2.05
N ALA A 92 -0.55 5.68 1.15
CA ALA A 92 0.28 4.55 0.81
C ALA A 92 1.14 4.81 -0.43
N ALA A 93 2.38 4.35 -0.40
CA ALA A 93 3.22 4.26 -1.59
C ALA A 93 3.04 2.88 -2.23
N CYS A 94 2.42 2.83 -3.40
CA CYS A 94 2.03 1.59 -4.07
C CYS A 94 2.79 1.44 -5.39
N PRO A 95 3.62 0.39 -5.55
CA PRO A 95 4.23 0.07 -6.83
C PRO A 95 3.15 -0.31 -7.86
N ILE A 96 3.27 0.24 -9.07
CA ILE A 96 2.41 -0.09 -10.21
C ILE A 96 3.29 -0.69 -11.29
N THR A 97 3.07 -1.97 -11.60
CA THR A 97 3.78 -2.65 -12.69
C THR A 97 3.44 -1.99 -14.03
N VAL A 98 4.46 -1.62 -14.79
CA VAL A 98 4.30 -1.09 -16.15
C VAL A 98 4.51 -2.25 -17.12
N ARG A 99 3.48 -2.60 -17.88
CA ARG A 99 3.64 -3.49 -19.03
C ARG A 99 4.08 -2.62 -20.20
N GLY A 100 5.26 -2.89 -20.76
CA GLY A 100 5.74 -2.16 -21.94
C GLY A 100 4.70 -2.24 -23.05
N HIS A 101 4.31 -1.10 -23.61
CA HIS A 101 3.23 -1.01 -24.59
C HIS A 101 3.59 -1.57 -25.99
N ASP A 102 4.82 -2.03 -26.24
CA ASP A 102 5.31 -2.29 -27.61
C ASP A 102 5.75 -3.74 -27.94
N HIS A 103 5.71 -4.70 -27.02
CA HIS A 103 6.16 -6.07 -27.33
C HIS A 103 5.17 -7.15 -26.87
N ALA A 104 4.15 -7.38 -27.71
CA ALA A 104 3.43 -8.65 -27.76
C ALA A 104 4.32 -9.69 -28.48
N GLY A 105 5.37 -10.13 -27.79
CA GLY A 105 6.33 -11.11 -28.30
C GLY A 105 7.09 -11.71 -27.14
N ALA A 106 7.39 -13.01 -27.26
CA ALA A 106 7.95 -13.86 -26.23
C ALA A 106 9.14 -13.27 -25.45
N ASP A 107 9.28 -13.76 -24.22
CA ASP A 107 10.36 -13.61 -23.25
C ASP A 107 10.22 -12.49 -22.19
N ASP A 108 10.16 -12.95 -20.93
CA ASP A 108 10.15 -12.19 -19.67
C ASP A 108 11.48 -11.43 -19.45
N GLU A 109 11.96 -10.67 -20.44
CA GLU A 109 13.17 -9.83 -20.33
C GLU A 109 12.91 -8.43 -19.77
N HIS A 110 11.70 -8.14 -19.30
CA HIS A 110 11.38 -6.85 -18.68
C HIS A 110 11.67 -6.91 -17.17
N GLY A 111 12.96 -6.78 -16.83
CA GLY A 111 13.42 -6.61 -15.45
C GLY A 111 12.69 -5.47 -14.73
N ASN A 112 12.26 -5.74 -13.49
CA ASN A 112 11.60 -4.88 -12.49
C ASN A 112 11.19 -3.44 -12.93
N MET A 113 10.35 -3.31 -13.96
CA MET A 113 9.89 -2.00 -14.43
C MET A 113 8.56 -1.65 -13.76
N PHE A 114 8.67 -0.96 -12.63
CA PHE A 114 7.53 -0.45 -11.88
C PHE A 114 7.58 1.07 -11.79
N GLY A 115 6.39 1.68 -11.77
CA GLY A 115 6.20 3.03 -11.29
C GLY A 115 5.77 3.05 -9.83
N LEU A 116 5.75 4.23 -9.22
CA LEU A 116 5.24 4.42 -7.87
C LEU A 116 4.06 5.40 -7.89
N TRP A 117 3.01 5.07 -7.14
CA TRP A 117 1.83 5.92 -6.98
C TRP A 117 1.56 6.17 -5.49
N LEU A 118 1.11 7.38 -5.17
CA LEU A 118 0.71 7.75 -3.80
C LEU A 118 -0.81 7.67 -3.68
N CYS A 119 -1.29 6.62 -3.02
CA CYS A 119 -2.71 6.35 -2.86
C CYS A 119 -3.21 6.83 -1.48
N PRO A 120 -4.19 7.75 -1.39
CA PRO A 120 -4.93 7.98 -0.16
C PRO A 120 -5.66 6.68 0.25
N LEU A 121 -5.46 6.23 1.47
CA LEU A 121 -6.06 4.99 2.00
C LEU A 121 -7.51 5.15 2.48
N GLY A 122 -8.05 6.37 2.50
CA GLY A 122 -9.37 6.67 3.06
C GLY A 122 -9.47 6.36 4.56
N THR A 123 -8.38 6.42 5.32
CA THR A 123 -8.40 6.13 6.77
C THR A 123 -9.12 7.18 7.59
N ASP A 124 -9.57 8.28 6.97
CA ASP A 124 -10.49 9.30 7.48
C ASP A 124 -11.97 8.90 7.29
N VAL A 125 -12.26 7.91 6.44
CA VAL A 125 -13.61 7.41 6.13
C VAL A 125 -13.96 6.18 6.99
N ASP A 126 -15.09 6.23 7.69
CA ASP A 126 -15.60 5.12 8.51
C ASP A 126 -16.10 3.94 7.67
N ASP A 127 -16.99 4.22 6.72
CA ASP A 127 -17.63 3.21 5.88
C ASP A 127 -16.60 2.39 5.06
N PRO A 128 -16.54 1.06 5.23
CA PRO A 128 -15.57 0.22 4.54
C PRO A 128 -15.77 0.22 3.01
N VAL A 129 -17.01 0.33 2.51
CA VAL A 129 -17.28 0.33 1.06
C VAL A 129 -16.84 1.65 0.44
N ALA A 130 -17.22 2.80 1.02
CA ALA A 130 -16.72 4.10 0.56
C ALA A 130 -15.19 4.22 0.62
N ARG A 131 -14.54 3.58 1.60
CA ARG A 131 -13.07 3.52 1.68
C ARG A 131 -12.49 2.68 0.54
N LEU A 132 -13.07 1.51 0.24
CA LEU A 132 -12.67 0.67 -0.89
C LEU A 132 -12.82 1.42 -2.23
N ASP A 133 -13.96 2.09 -2.44
CA ASP A 133 -14.21 2.87 -3.66
C ASP A 133 -13.21 4.00 -3.85
N ARG A 134 -12.85 4.69 -2.78
CA ARG A 134 -11.82 5.76 -2.81
C ARG A 134 -10.46 5.20 -3.21
N ILE A 135 -10.07 4.05 -2.64
CA ILE A 135 -8.82 3.36 -2.99
C ILE A 135 -8.85 2.93 -4.46
N HIS A 136 -9.94 2.30 -4.90
CA HIS A 136 -10.10 1.81 -6.28
C HIS A 136 -9.98 2.94 -7.30
N ARG A 137 -10.63 4.09 -7.07
CA ARG A 137 -10.52 5.26 -7.94
C ARG A 137 -9.08 5.78 -8.01
N SER A 138 -8.44 5.96 -6.85
CA SER A 138 -7.04 6.41 -6.78
C SER A 138 -6.08 5.46 -7.51
N MET A 139 -6.19 4.15 -7.28
CA MET A 139 -5.31 3.16 -7.90
C MET A 139 -5.58 3.04 -9.41
N SER A 140 -6.83 3.21 -9.85
CA SER A 140 -7.19 3.23 -11.27
C SER A 140 -6.60 4.44 -11.99
N GLU A 141 -6.65 5.61 -11.37
CA GLU A 141 -5.97 6.82 -11.87
C GLU A 141 -4.45 6.64 -11.92
N GLY A 142 -3.87 6.09 -10.85
CA GLY A 142 -2.44 5.79 -10.81
C GLY A 142 -1.99 4.86 -11.92
N LYS A 143 -2.76 3.79 -12.21
CA LYS A 143 -2.49 2.88 -13.32
C LYS A 143 -2.51 3.59 -14.67
N GLN A 144 -3.52 4.45 -14.90
CA GLN A 144 -3.60 5.23 -16.13
C GLN A 144 -2.46 6.24 -16.25
N TRP A 145 -2.11 6.91 -15.15
CA TRP A 145 -1.06 7.92 -15.11
C TRP A 145 0.32 7.29 -15.37
N VAL A 146 0.63 6.20 -14.67
CA VAL A 146 1.91 5.48 -14.79
C VAL A 146 2.00 4.81 -16.16
N GLY A 147 0.91 4.20 -16.65
CA GLY A 147 0.88 3.59 -17.99
C GLY A 147 1.16 4.60 -19.11
N LYS A 148 0.59 5.81 -19.02
CA LYS A 148 0.79 6.87 -20.04
C LYS A 148 2.19 7.50 -20.02
N ARG A 149 2.81 7.64 -18.84
CA ARG A 149 4.07 8.39 -18.67
C ARG A 149 5.32 7.50 -18.53
N GLY A 150 5.13 6.21 -18.27
CA GLY A 150 6.20 5.26 -18.03
C GLY A 150 6.73 5.27 -16.59
N SER A 151 7.48 4.21 -16.26
CA SER A 151 8.04 3.95 -14.92
C SER A 151 8.94 5.09 -14.42
N ALA A 152 9.91 5.52 -15.23
CA ALA A 152 10.89 6.53 -14.83
C ALA A 152 10.25 7.88 -14.48
N ALA A 153 9.26 8.33 -15.27
CA ALA A 153 8.55 9.57 -15.01
C ALA A 153 7.77 9.50 -13.68
N SER A 154 7.13 8.36 -13.40
CA SER A 154 6.41 8.18 -12.12
C SER A 154 7.32 8.21 -10.90
N LEU A 155 8.48 7.56 -10.98
CA LEU A 155 9.47 7.57 -9.90
C LEU A 155 9.99 8.99 -9.66
N LEU A 156 10.24 9.75 -10.74
CA LEU A 156 10.68 11.13 -10.61
C LEU A 156 9.62 12.02 -9.95
N THR A 157 8.33 11.84 -10.28
CA THR A 157 7.23 12.58 -9.65
C THR A 157 7.12 12.32 -8.15
N VAL A 158 7.39 11.10 -7.70
CA VAL A 158 7.30 10.74 -6.27
C VAL A 158 8.64 10.94 -5.53
N ALA A 159 9.73 11.27 -6.22
CA ALA A 159 11.06 11.41 -5.64
C ALA A 159 11.12 12.42 -4.48
N GLY A 160 10.43 13.57 -4.61
CA GLY A 160 10.34 14.56 -3.54
C GLY A 160 9.66 14.01 -2.27
N SER A 161 8.60 13.23 -2.44
CA SER A 161 7.89 12.55 -1.35
C SER A 161 8.76 11.45 -0.70
N ILE A 162 9.53 10.70 -1.47
CA ILE A 162 10.48 9.71 -0.94
C ILE A 162 11.58 10.42 -0.13
N ALA A 163 12.19 11.46 -0.70
CA ALA A 163 13.22 12.24 -0.04
C ALA A 163 12.70 12.84 1.27
N ALA A 164 11.50 13.44 1.28
CA ALA A 164 10.86 13.95 2.49
C ALA A 164 10.75 12.88 3.59
N THR A 165 10.30 11.70 3.19
CA THR A 165 10.01 10.60 4.11
C THR A 165 11.30 10.02 4.69
N VAL A 166 12.37 9.94 3.92
CA VAL A 166 13.65 9.33 4.35
C VAL A 166 14.59 10.34 5.01
N VAL A 167 14.65 11.57 4.50
CA VAL A 167 15.66 12.57 4.93
C VAL A 167 15.25 13.26 6.22
N PHE A 168 13.99 13.66 6.38
CA PHE A 168 13.57 14.41 7.58
C PHE A 168 13.81 13.66 8.89
N PRO A 169 13.57 12.34 9.02
CA PRO A 169 13.86 11.59 10.24
C PRO A 169 15.35 11.51 10.60
N LEU A 170 16.25 11.69 9.64
CA LEU A 170 17.71 11.68 9.88
C LEU A 170 18.19 13.00 10.49
N LEU A 171 17.40 14.08 10.39
CA LEU A 171 17.77 15.38 10.93
C LEU A 171 17.53 15.42 12.46
N PRO A 172 18.50 15.91 13.24
CA PRO A 172 18.29 16.12 14.68
C PRO A 172 17.19 17.16 14.89
N PHE A 173 16.31 16.92 15.86
CA PHE A 173 15.18 17.80 16.20
C PHE A 173 14.19 18.06 15.05
N SER A 174 14.14 17.14 14.08
CA SER A 174 13.23 17.27 12.95
C SER A 174 11.78 17.45 13.43
N PRO A 175 11.10 18.52 13.00
CA PRO A 175 9.73 18.76 13.42
C PRO A 175 8.82 17.67 12.84
N LYS A 176 7.78 17.29 13.59
CA LYS A 176 6.75 16.32 13.14
C LYS A 176 5.84 16.94 12.07
N ILE A 177 6.41 17.27 10.91
CA ILE A 177 5.74 17.89 9.77
C ILE A 177 5.19 16.84 8.80
N ARG A 178 4.35 17.28 7.86
CA ARG A 178 3.80 16.41 6.81
C ARG A 178 4.91 15.72 6.01
N THR A 179 4.64 14.47 5.62
CA THR A 179 5.58 13.59 4.91
C THR A 179 5.06 13.25 3.53
N GLY A 180 5.85 12.50 2.75
CA GLY A 180 5.44 12.05 1.42
C GLY A 180 4.40 10.94 1.44
N TYR A 181 4.58 9.96 2.33
CA TYR A 181 3.67 8.83 2.53
C TYR A 181 3.84 8.25 3.94
N ASN A 182 2.90 7.42 4.38
CA ASN A 182 2.94 6.79 5.71
C ASN A 182 3.41 5.34 5.68
N VAL A 183 3.06 4.60 4.62
CA VAL A 183 3.30 3.16 4.54
C VAL A 183 3.46 2.72 3.07
N PRO A 184 4.50 1.96 2.70
CA PRO A 184 4.52 1.27 1.43
C PRO A 184 3.62 0.04 1.50
N ILE A 185 2.84 -0.19 0.43
CA ILE A 185 2.04 -1.40 0.28
C ILE A 185 2.41 -2.04 -1.06
N SER A 186 3.02 -3.21 -1.00
CA SER A 186 3.47 -3.95 -2.19
C SER A 186 2.71 -5.26 -2.35
N HIS A 187 2.43 -5.60 -3.60
CA HIS A 187 1.76 -6.85 -3.99
C HIS A 187 2.67 -7.63 -4.94
N VAL A 188 3.14 -8.79 -4.49
CA VAL A 188 4.06 -9.64 -5.23
C VAL A 188 3.28 -10.86 -5.77
N PRO A 189 3.20 -11.06 -7.09
CA PRO A 189 2.65 -12.28 -7.64
C PRO A 189 3.56 -13.46 -7.29
N GLY A 190 3.04 -14.44 -6.56
CA GLY A 190 3.72 -15.71 -6.30
C GLY A 190 3.19 -16.86 -7.16
N PRO A 191 3.68 -18.10 -6.92
CA PRO A 191 3.28 -19.28 -7.69
C PRO A 191 1.78 -19.58 -7.62
N ARG A 192 1.15 -19.85 -8.76
CA ARG A 192 -0.29 -20.18 -8.85
C ARG A 192 -0.66 -21.57 -8.36
N ALA A 193 0.29 -22.50 -8.35
CA ALA A 193 0.07 -23.88 -7.94
C ALA A 193 0.88 -24.19 -6.67
N ALA A 194 0.39 -25.13 -5.87
CA ALA A 194 1.12 -25.63 -4.71
C ALA A 194 2.52 -26.09 -5.13
N ARG A 195 3.51 -25.72 -4.31
CA ARG A 195 4.91 -26.07 -4.48
C ARG A 195 5.34 -27.04 -3.39
N PHE A 196 6.36 -27.82 -3.72
CA PHE A 196 6.93 -28.82 -2.85
C PHE A 196 8.45 -28.70 -2.84
N TRP A 197 9.06 -28.93 -1.69
CA TRP A 197 10.51 -29.03 -1.55
C TRP A 197 10.86 -30.41 -1.01
N ASN A 198 11.48 -31.25 -1.85
CA ASN A 198 11.83 -32.64 -1.50
C ASN A 198 10.65 -33.45 -0.93
N GLY A 199 9.45 -33.26 -1.47
CA GLY A 199 8.22 -33.93 -1.01
C GLY A 199 7.45 -33.21 0.10
N ALA A 200 8.04 -32.21 0.76
CA ALA A 200 7.32 -31.37 1.73
C ALA A 200 6.51 -30.29 1.00
N ARG A 201 5.19 -30.19 1.27
CA ARG A 201 4.35 -29.14 0.71
C ARG A 201 4.70 -27.79 1.33
N VAL A 202 4.84 -26.76 0.50
CA VAL A 202 4.87 -25.37 0.97
C VAL A 202 3.43 -24.97 1.26
N ASP A 203 3.11 -24.72 2.52
CA ASP A 203 1.74 -24.36 2.92
C ASP A 203 1.47 -22.88 2.64
N GLU A 204 2.40 -21.99 3.01
CA GLU A 204 2.20 -20.54 2.94
C GLU A 204 3.51 -19.81 2.62
N ILE A 205 3.42 -18.61 2.04
CA ILE A 205 4.57 -17.75 1.71
C ILE A 205 4.30 -16.35 2.23
N TYR A 206 5.13 -15.89 3.18
CA TYR A 206 5.04 -14.55 3.74
C TYR A 206 6.26 -13.71 3.36
N PRO A 207 6.07 -12.57 2.68
CA PRO A 207 7.16 -11.66 2.37
C PRO A 207 7.54 -10.84 3.60
N VAL A 208 8.83 -10.82 3.96
CA VAL A 208 9.38 -9.93 5.00
C VAL A 208 10.19 -8.85 4.30
N SER A 209 9.63 -7.64 4.24
CA SER A 209 10.27 -6.49 3.62
C SER A 209 11.10 -5.68 4.62
N THR A 210 11.57 -4.51 4.21
CA THR A 210 12.46 -3.64 4.98
C THR A 210 11.73 -2.41 5.51
N VAL A 211 12.22 -1.95 6.67
CA VAL A 211 11.85 -0.68 7.30
C VAL A 211 13.12 0.10 7.64
N TYR A 212 13.03 1.41 7.55
CA TYR A 212 14.12 2.35 7.84
C TYR A 212 13.54 3.62 8.50
N ASP A 213 14.40 4.50 9.04
CA ASP A 213 13.95 5.75 9.66
C ASP A 213 13.05 6.53 8.69
N GLY A 214 11.83 6.88 9.12
CA GLY A 214 10.81 7.52 8.27
C GLY A 214 9.80 6.61 7.59
N GLN A 215 10.14 5.32 7.48
CA GLN A 215 9.28 4.28 6.96
C GLN A 215 9.31 3.11 7.95
N ALA A 216 8.73 3.35 9.13
CA ALA A 216 8.81 2.46 10.26
C ALA A 216 7.79 1.32 10.25
N LEU A 217 6.91 1.29 9.24
CA LEU A 217 5.98 0.20 8.94
C LEU A 217 6.03 -0.07 7.43
N ASN A 218 6.01 -1.35 7.06
CA ASN A 218 5.93 -1.82 5.69
C ASN A 218 4.93 -2.97 5.61
N VAL A 219 4.13 -3.00 4.54
CA VAL A 219 3.22 -4.11 4.25
C VAL A 219 3.54 -4.67 2.88
N THR A 220 3.87 -5.96 2.82
CA THR A 220 4.02 -6.68 1.57
C THR A 220 3.06 -7.86 1.55
N THR A 221 2.44 -8.11 0.40
CA THR A 221 1.59 -9.28 0.20
C THR A 221 2.14 -10.16 -0.90
N CYS A 222 1.90 -11.47 -0.79
CA CYS A 222 2.29 -12.46 -1.78
C CYS A 222 1.12 -13.40 -2.06
N SER A 223 0.69 -13.51 -3.31
CA SER A 223 -0.29 -14.53 -3.70
C SER A 223 0.39 -15.89 -3.85
N TYR A 224 -0.11 -16.93 -3.21
CA TYR A 224 0.43 -18.28 -3.34
C TYR A 224 -0.71 -19.30 -3.37
N ALA A 225 -0.75 -20.13 -4.42
CA ALA A 225 -1.84 -21.08 -4.65
C ALA A 225 -3.22 -20.41 -4.54
N ASP A 226 -4.04 -20.83 -3.58
CA ASP A 226 -5.38 -20.33 -3.27
C ASP A 226 -5.40 -19.31 -2.11
N GLN A 227 -4.24 -18.84 -1.65
CA GLN A 227 -4.08 -17.93 -0.53
C GLN A 227 -3.41 -16.61 -0.94
N ILE A 228 -3.62 -15.57 -0.14
CA ILE A 228 -2.85 -14.33 -0.16
C ILE A 228 -2.21 -14.15 1.23
N GLY A 229 -0.89 -14.26 1.30
CA GLY A 229 -0.11 -14.01 2.51
C GLY A 229 0.20 -12.53 2.67
N PHE A 230 0.00 -12.00 3.86
CA PHE A 230 0.35 -10.64 4.26
C PHE A 230 1.54 -10.70 5.21
N GLY A 231 2.55 -9.86 4.97
CA GLY A 231 3.68 -9.64 5.86
C GLY A 231 3.71 -8.18 6.29
N TYR A 232 3.50 -7.96 7.59
CA TYR A 232 3.70 -6.70 8.28
C TYR A 232 5.08 -6.67 8.90
N VAL A 233 5.87 -5.64 8.61
CA VAL A 233 7.19 -5.43 9.22
C VAL A 233 7.22 -4.03 9.80
N ALA A 234 7.65 -3.89 11.06
CA ALA A 234 7.74 -2.59 11.71
C ALA A 234 8.93 -2.49 12.67
N GLY A 235 9.28 -1.26 13.07
CA GLY A 235 10.05 -1.05 14.29
C GLY A 235 9.24 -1.45 15.52
N ARG A 236 9.80 -2.27 16.42
CA ARG A 236 9.07 -2.77 17.60
C ARG A 236 8.54 -1.62 18.47
N GLU A 237 9.32 -0.57 18.67
CA GLU A 237 8.89 0.58 19.48
C GLU A 237 7.77 1.41 18.82
N ILE A 238 7.66 1.35 17.49
CA ILE A 238 6.64 2.09 16.73
C ILE A 238 5.32 1.32 16.73
N VAL A 239 5.37 0.02 16.48
CA VAL A 239 4.20 -0.88 16.50
C VAL A 239 4.48 -2.01 17.50
N PRO A 240 4.30 -1.77 18.81
CA PRO A 240 4.70 -2.71 19.86
C PRO A 240 3.89 -4.01 19.86
N ASP A 241 2.67 -3.98 19.33
CA ASP A 241 1.72 -5.08 19.23
C ASP A 241 1.35 -5.34 17.77
N ILE A 242 2.37 -5.46 16.90
CA ILE A 242 2.23 -5.67 15.45
C ILE A 242 1.35 -6.87 15.11
N GLU A 243 1.35 -7.89 15.96
CA GLU A 243 0.52 -9.09 15.83
C GLU A 243 -0.98 -8.77 15.82
N LYS A 244 -1.42 -7.65 16.43
CA LYS A 244 -2.83 -7.22 16.36
C LYS A 244 -3.26 -6.78 14.96
N LEU A 245 -2.33 -6.45 14.07
CA LEU A 245 -2.68 -6.11 12.69
C LEU A 245 -3.30 -7.30 11.96
N ILE A 246 -2.98 -8.54 12.33
CA ILE A 246 -3.56 -9.74 11.71
C ILE A 246 -5.07 -9.88 11.98
N PRO A 247 -5.55 -9.96 13.24
CA PRO A 247 -6.98 -10.02 13.50
C PRO A 247 -7.72 -8.74 13.04
N LEU A 248 -7.08 -7.56 13.09
CA LEU A 248 -7.68 -6.34 12.52
C LEU A 248 -7.86 -6.44 11.00
N THR A 249 -6.93 -7.07 10.29
CA THR A 249 -7.03 -7.32 8.84
C THR A 249 -8.19 -8.25 8.53
N GLU A 250 -8.38 -9.32 9.32
CA GLU A 250 -9.53 -10.22 9.21
C GLU A 250 -10.87 -9.51 9.45
N GLN A 251 -10.93 -8.67 10.50
CA GLN A 251 -12.12 -7.88 10.78
C GLN A 251 -12.49 -6.97 9.60
N CYS A 252 -11.49 -6.35 8.96
CA CYS A 252 -11.73 -5.46 7.83
C CYS A 252 -12.21 -6.19 6.58
N LEU A 253 -11.75 -7.43 6.35
CA LEU A 253 -12.32 -8.28 5.29
C LEU A 253 -13.77 -8.65 5.61
N THR A 254 -14.02 -9.11 6.83
CA THR A 254 -15.37 -9.48 7.29
C THR A 254 -16.36 -8.32 7.19
N GLU A 255 -15.91 -7.10 7.46
CA GLU A 255 -16.74 -5.89 7.32
C GLU A 255 -17.09 -5.57 5.87
N LEU A 256 -16.14 -5.74 4.95
CA LEU A 256 -16.40 -5.59 3.52
C LEU A 256 -17.38 -6.66 3.03
N GLU A 257 -17.17 -7.92 3.42
CA GLU A 257 -18.06 -9.04 3.12
C GLU A 257 -19.49 -8.78 3.63
N ALA A 258 -19.63 -8.34 4.88
CA ALA A 258 -20.92 -8.02 5.47
C ALA A 258 -21.61 -6.83 4.78
N ALA A 259 -20.86 -5.76 4.49
CA ALA A 259 -21.41 -4.56 3.85
C ALA A 259 -21.84 -4.81 2.40
N LEU A 260 -21.17 -5.72 1.69
CA LEU A 260 -21.48 -6.10 0.31
C LEU A 260 -22.40 -7.33 0.19
N GLY A 261 -22.77 -7.95 1.32
CA GLY A 261 -23.61 -9.15 1.32
C GLY A 261 -22.94 -10.39 0.71
N VAL A 262 -21.62 -10.50 0.82
CA VAL A 262 -20.80 -11.58 0.26
C VAL A 262 -19.95 -12.26 1.33
N GLY A 263 -20.59 -13.05 2.20
CA GLY A 263 -19.89 -13.96 3.12
C GLY A 263 -19.95 -15.40 2.60
N ILE A 264 -18.83 -16.14 2.72
CA ILE A 264 -18.74 -17.59 2.44
C ILE A 264 -18.88 -18.36 3.73
#